data_AF-A0A9X3JJD2-F1
#
_entry.id   AF-A0A9X3JJD2-F1
#
_cell.length_a   1.000
_cell.length_b   1.000
_cell.length_c   1.000
_cell.angle_alpha   90.00
_cell.angle_beta   90.00
_cell.angle_gamma   90.00
#
_symmetry.space_group_name_H-M   'P 1'
#
loop_
_entity.id
_entity.type
_entity.pdbx_description
1 polymer ?
#
loop_
_entity_poly.entity_id
_entity_poly.type
_entity_poly.pdbx_seq_one_letter_code
_entity_poly.pdbx_strand_id
1 'polypeptide(L)'
;MTQEPISPDDDDSAEEDREPLSVPCVWFYLPLPHPLGLPEGEALAQASDAGALARETASPSGLDCSLFVHQVRRSTNIMVRDYTDILHLVEEKAFKHSLPADVRRGLVEQFDVSAGESSTLTVIEAAVPGCLPEKELLDAALDQSISLIQELQNMVAIVTKRPVRLISRATLQPTLPVVTGRLNGDGQPPTFEAIVPDFFIDYCALPESFSIAPEPLTKPQWQQMQELVSLQSPAFQLIAVMRREAMVQALFDGNTALGVSSAAAAGELLLNTALLHCTWEEGASPEEGAKPFAKKASISKSIGHLGQKLKGSGWRTDGDGPVAKFYAAVQVRNRVLHGGYWPTPGELEAAWTALGGLETFVGDSLCAPPTIKRYPRTALAWSGPDGIRRRGKYPYWIDLLRHDATEPNWPNTFQRWRTAVDQELGWQRREPGTVAADCVLYLRQVKPRQFECFAHDRGTGHVAVVPENEASDPVHLQSGKDFLRGLMALYWGERQIMLPWPESFSLAGREWVADYEYLEELRIHAGGQVWSRLKAGGF
;
A
#
# COMPACT_ATOMS: atom_id res chain seq x y z
N MET A 1 43.27 20.80 56.31
CA MET A 1 42.75 21.03 54.96
C MET A 1 41.56 20.12 54.80
N THR A 2 40.39 20.63 55.17
CA THR A 2 39.11 19.93 55.18
C THR A 2 38.38 20.31 53.90
N GLN A 3 38.08 19.32 53.06
CA GLN A 3 37.23 19.49 51.87
C GLN A 3 35.78 19.64 52.33
N GLU A 4 35.14 20.72 51.89
CA GLU A 4 33.70 20.92 52.04
C GLU A 4 32.93 20.03 51.04
N PRO A 5 31.74 19.54 51.42
CA PRO A 5 30.90 18.72 50.56
C PRO A 5 30.23 19.59 49.49
N ILE A 6 30.40 19.20 48.22
CA ILE A 6 29.65 19.79 47.10
C ILE A 6 28.21 19.30 47.22
N SER A 7 27.29 20.24 47.46
CA SER A 7 25.85 19.99 47.55
C SER A 7 25.26 19.72 46.16
N PRO A 8 24.44 18.67 45.96
CA PRO A 8 23.94 18.28 44.64
C PRO A 8 22.59 18.92 44.24
N ASP A 9 22.23 20.09 44.75
CA ASP A 9 20.83 20.55 44.75
C ASP A 9 20.47 21.76 43.86
N ASP A 10 21.28 22.16 42.86
CA ASP A 10 21.04 23.42 42.12
C ASP A 10 21.00 23.30 40.58
N ASP A 11 20.52 22.20 39.99
CA ASP A 11 20.39 22.09 38.51
C ASP A 11 18.99 21.59 38.03
N ASP A 12 17.95 21.84 38.82
CA ASP A 12 16.53 21.48 38.51
C ASP A 12 15.66 22.68 38.05
N SER A 13 16.26 23.85 37.77
CA SER A 13 15.54 25.09 37.47
C SER A 13 15.58 25.56 36.01
N ALA A 14 15.99 24.70 35.07
CA ALA A 14 16.11 25.04 33.65
C ALA A 14 15.18 24.23 32.71
N GLU A 15 14.10 23.63 33.21
CA GLU A 15 12.97 23.14 32.39
C GLU A 15 11.91 24.24 32.13
N GLU A 16 12.29 25.51 32.21
CA GLU A 16 11.42 26.65 31.90
C GLU A 16 11.18 26.79 30.38
N ASP A 17 9.90 26.76 29.99
CA ASP A 17 9.32 27.31 28.76
C ASP A 17 9.83 26.78 27.41
N ARG A 18 9.93 25.46 27.24
CA ARG A 18 9.87 24.91 25.87
C ARG A 18 8.42 24.99 25.38
N GLU A 19 8.16 25.93 24.47
CA GLU A 19 6.87 26.00 23.76
C GLU A 19 6.52 24.59 23.24
N PRO A 20 5.29 24.09 23.54
CA PRO A 20 4.89 22.77 23.10
C PRO A 20 5.00 22.68 21.58
N LEU A 21 5.66 21.64 21.11
CA LEU A 21 5.95 21.48 19.70
C LEU A 21 4.64 21.37 18.92
N SER A 22 4.39 22.34 18.05
CA SER A 22 3.15 22.48 17.31
C SER A 22 3.44 22.63 15.83
N VAL A 23 2.89 21.72 15.01
CA VAL A 23 3.19 21.59 13.57
C VAL A 23 1.96 22.06 12.77
N PRO A 24 2.11 22.98 11.79
CA PRO A 24 1.02 23.35 10.88
C PRO A 24 0.42 22.12 10.23
N CYS A 25 -0.89 22.10 10.03
CA CYS A 25 -1.58 20.96 9.44
C CYS A 25 -2.77 21.41 8.60
N VAL A 26 -3.09 20.63 7.58
CA VAL A 26 -4.25 20.81 6.71
C VAL A 26 -5.13 19.57 6.79
N TRP A 27 -6.45 19.76 6.88
CA TRP A 27 -7.44 18.69 6.87
C TRP A 27 -8.34 18.79 5.64
N PHE A 28 -8.39 17.72 4.85
CA PHE A 28 -9.30 17.57 3.72
C PHE A 28 -10.50 16.70 4.10
N TYR A 29 -11.72 17.14 3.81
CA TYR A 29 -12.93 16.34 4.05
C TYR A 29 -13.46 15.74 2.75
N LEU A 30 -12.94 14.56 2.40
CA LEU A 30 -13.06 13.93 1.09
C LEU A 30 -14.25 12.98 1.03
N PRO A 31 -15.37 13.33 0.35
CA PRO A 31 -16.47 12.40 0.15
C PRO A 31 -16.06 11.27 -0.79
N LEU A 32 -16.35 10.03 -0.42
CA LEU A 32 -16.04 8.88 -1.25
C LEU A 32 -17.12 8.66 -2.31
N PRO A 33 -16.76 8.20 -3.53
CA PRO A 33 -17.72 7.91 -4.58
C PRO A 33 -18.67 6.75 -4.23
N HIS A 34 -18.24 5.86 -3.33
CA HIS A 34 -19.04 4.78 -2.76
C HIS A 34 -18.77 4.69 -1.26
N PRO A 35 -19.81 4.40 -0.46
CA PRO A 35 -19.61 4.19 0.95
C PRO A 35 -18.95 2.83 1.21
N LEU A 36 -18.01 2.79 2.14
CA LEU A 36 -17.10 1.64 2.34
C LEU A 36 -17.51 0.70 3.48
N GLY A 37 -18.55 1.04 4.23
CA GLY A 37 -18.97 0.27 5.42
C GLY A 37 -17.96 0.36 6.56
N LEU A 38 -17.06 1.35 6.50
CA LEU A 38 -16.09 1.61 7.54
C LEU A 38 -16.79 2.18 8.79
N PRO A 39 -16.42 1.73 10.00
CA PRO A 39 -16.92 2.29 11.26
C PRO A 39 -16.66 3.81 11.40
N GLU A 40 -17.64 4.54 11.94
CA GLU A 40 -17.51 5.97 12.29
C GLU A 40 -16.41 6.18 13.34
N GLY A 41 -15.60 7.23 13.15
CA GLY A 41 -14.61 7.69 14.13
C GLY A 41 -13.33 6.85 14.20
N GLU A 42 -13.16 5.87 13.31
CA GLU A 42 -11.96 5.04 13.28
C GLU A 42 -10.82 5.73 12.52
N ALA A 43 -9.63 5.67 13.12
CA ALA A 43 -8.39 6.17 12.53
C ALA A 43 -7.66 5.01 11.82
N LEU A 44 -7.34 5.20 10.54
CA LEU A 44 -6.82 4.11 9.68
C LEU A 44 -5.32 4.23 9.38
N ALA A 45 -4.80 5.45 9.44
CA ALA A 45 -3.38 5.75 9.41
C ALA A 45 -3.13 6.75 10.54
N GLN A 46 -2.30 6.39 11.52
CA GLN A 46 -1.89 7.33 12.55
C GLN A 46 -0.68 8.09 12.03
N ALA A 47 -0.76 9.42 12.02
CA ALA A 47 0.43 10.24 11.90
C ALA A 47 1.36 9.89 13.07
N SER A 48 2.65 9.82 12.78
CA SER A 48 3.69 9.92 13.79
C SER A 48 3.35 11.13 14.70
N ASP A 49 3.42 10.98 16.03
CA ASP A 49 3.14 12.12 16.90
C ASP A 49 4.05 13.32 16.55
N ALA A 50 3.67 14.55 16.90
CA ALA A 50 4.46 15.71 16.48
C ALA A 50 5.92 15.63 16.99
N GLY A 51 6.15 14.94 18.12
CA GLY A 51 7.47 14.64 18.65
C GLY A 51 8.28 13.66 17.81
N ALA A 52 7.64 12.70 17.14
CA ALA A 52 8.23 11.78 16.18
C ALA A 52 8.50 12.48 14.84
N LEU A 53 7.55 13.30 14.34
CA LEU A 53 7.74 14.14 13.15
C LEU A 53 8.90 15.14 13.31
N ALA A 54 9.12 15.66 14.52
CA ALA A 54 10.24 16.57 14.81
C ALA A 54 11.61 15.86 14.93
N ARG A 55 11.61 14.55 15.21
CA ARG A 55 12.84 13.75 15.38
C ARG A 55 13.25 13.02 14.11
N GLU A 56 12.30 12.71 13.25
CA GLU A 56 12.59 12.08 11.96
C GLU A 56 12.95 13.14 10.91
N THR A 57 14.16 13.03 10.35
CA THR A 57 14.48 13.67 9.08
C THR A 57 13.58 13.03 8.02
N ALA A 58 12.45 13.66 7.75
CA ALA A 58 11.52 13.46 6.65
C ALA A 58 11.47 12.04 6.05
N SER A 59 10.31 11.38 6.15
CA SER A 59 9.93 10.38 5.16
C SER A 59 10.29 10.92 3.76
N PRO A 60 10.88 10.15 2.84
CA PRO A 60 11.27 10.64 1.52
C PRO A 60 10.09 11.21 0.69
N SER A 61 8.83 11.01 1.12
CA SER A 61 7.63 11.67 0.59
C SER A 61 7.16 12.94 1.35
N GLY A 62 7.82 13.30 2.46
CA GLY A 62 7.71 14.59 3.16
C GLY A 62 6.46 14.84 4.01
N LEU A 63 5.48 13.95 4.03
CA LEU A 63 4.19 14.18 4.69
C LEU A 63 3.62 12.84 5.20
N ASP A 64 3.29 12.73 6.49
CA ASP A 64 2.60 11.56 7.07
C ASP A 64 1.10 11.89 7.16
N CYS A 65 0.29 11.42 6.23
CA CYS A 65 -1.14 11.73 6.23
C CYS A 65 -1.92 10.74 7.10
N SER A 66 -2.79 11.26 7.98
CA SER A 66 -3.71 10.46 8.80
C SER A 66 -5.12 10.49 8.23
N LEU A 67 -5.82 9.35 8.33
CA LEU A 67 -7.17 9.20 7.78
C LEU A 67 -8.16 8.87 8.90
N PHE A 68 -9.22 9.67 9.00
CA PHE A 68 -10.34 9.49 9.91
C PHE A 68 -11.65 9.30 9.13
N VAL A 69 -12.46 8.34 9.56
CA VAL A 69 -13.70 7.98 8.87
C VAL A 69 -14.90 8.69 9.47
N HIS A 70 -15.70 9.30 8.62
CA HIS A 70 -17.02 9.83 8.95
C HIS A 70 -18.14 9.20 8.09
N GLN A 71 -19.27 8.91 8.72
CA GLN A 71 -20.51 8.42 8.11
C GLN A 71 -21.58 9.51 8.27
N VAL A 72 -21.77 10.28 7.20
CA VAL A 72 -22.71 11.38 7.15
C VAL A 72 -24.04 10.89 6.60
N ARG A 73 -25.15 11.18 7.27
CA ARG A 73 -26.48 10.86 6.73
C ARG A 73 -26.79 11.81 5.58
N ARG A 74 -27.19 11.27 4.43
CA ARG A 74 -27.55 12.11 3.27
C ARG A 74 -28.94 12.70 3.45
N SER A 75 -29.07 13.97 3.12
CA SER A 75 -30.37 14.63 3.00
C SER A 75 -31.07 14.32 1.66
N THR A 76 -32.38 14.60 1.53
CA THR A 76 -33.26 14.18 0.39
C THR A 76 -32.79 14.62 -1.00
N ASN A 77 -31.98 15.66 -1.12
CA ASN A 77 -31.58 16.25 -2.40
C ASN A 77 -30.08 16.02 -2.66
N ILE A 78 -29.79 14.93 -3.37
CA ILE A 78 -28.45 14.35 -3.55
C ILE A 78 -27.43 15.34 -4.16
N MET A 79 -27.86 16.25 -5.03
CA MET A 79 -26.91 17.07 -5.83
C MET A 79 -26.48 18.37 -5.15
N VAL A 80 -27.36 19.01 -4.39
CA VAL A 80 -27.10 20.34 -3.79
C VAL A 80 -26.67 20.22 -2.33
N ARG A 81 -26.94 19.09 -1.67
CA ARG A 81 -26.77 18.97 -0.22
C ARG A 81 -25.61 18.09 0.24
N ASP A 82 -25.01 17.24 -0.59
CA ASP A 82 -23.82 16.47 -0.14
C ASP A 82 -22.71 17.42 0.36
N TYR A 83 -22.47 18.54 -0.35
CA TYR A 83 -21.52 19.57 0.12
C TYR A 83 -21.94 20.20 1.44
N THR A 84 -23.23 20.51 1.62
CA THR A 84 -23.77 21.08 2.86
C THR A 84 -23.68 20.12 4.03
N ASP A 85 -23.97 18.84 3.80
CA ASP A 85 -23.89 17.77 4.80
C ASP A 85 -22.42 17.58 5.23
N ILE A 86 -21.46 17.69 4.31
CA ILE A 86 -20.03 17.70 4.62
C ILE A 86 -19.62 18.98 5.36
N LEU A 87 -20.07 20.17 4.94
CA LEU A 87 -19.77 21.41 5.66
C LEU A 87 -20.29 21.38 7.10
N HIS A 88 -21.50 20.86 7.31
CA HIS A 88 -22.04 20.68 8.66
C HIS A 88 -21.16 19.73 9.49
N LEU A 89 -20.68 18.64 8.89
CA LEU A 89 -19.69 17.76 9.54
C LEU A 89 -18.43 18.54 9.93
N VAL A 90 -17.87 19.36 9.03
CA VAL A 90 -16.69 20.18 9.30
C VAL A 90 -16.95 21.16 10.46
N GLU A 91 -18.07 21.87 10.43
CA GLU A 91 -18.45 22.79 11.50
C GLU A 91 -18.60 22.09 12.85
N GLU A 92 -19.22 20.89 12.86
CA GLU A 92 -19.42 20.10 14.07
C GLU A 92 -18.09 19.57 14.65
N LYS A 93 -17.19 19.10 13.79
CA LYS A 93 -15.94 18.43 14.21
C LYS A 93 -14.81 19.42 14.47
N ALA A 94 -14.56 20.35 13.55
CA ALA A 94 -13.47 21.30 13.66
C ALA A 94 -13.82 22.54 14.49
N PHE A 95 -15.09 22.96 14.48
CA PHE A 95 -15.48 24.29 14.97
C PHE A 95 -16.54 24.27 16.08
N LYS A 96 -16.73 23.12 16.75
CA LYS A 96 -17.79 22.87 17.76
C LYS A 96 -17.98 23.96 18.82
N HIS A 97 -16.94 24.72 19.15
CA HIS A 97 -16.95 25.76 20.17
C HIS A 97 -17.11 27.19 19.64
N SER A 98 -17.06 27.40 18.33
CA SER A 98 -17.05 28.74 17.71
C SER A 98 -18.43 29.24 17.26
N LEU A 99 -19.37 28.33 16.93
CA LEU A 99 -20.70 28.71 16.48
C LEU A 99 -21.71 28.82 17.64
N PRO A 100 -22.41 29.97 17.78
CA PRO A 100 -23.53 30.13 18.71
C PRO A 100 -24.59 29.02 18.56
N ALA A 101 -25.10 28.53 19.69
CA ALA A 101 -25.99 27.36 19.73
C ALA A 101 -27.32 27.55 18.97
N ASP A 102 -27.76 28.80 18.82
CA ASP A 102 -28.95 29.24 18.09
C ASP A 102 -28.77 29.18 16.57
N VAL A 103 -27.63 29.63 16.04
CA VAL A 103 -27.28 29.50 14.61
C VAL A 103 -27.20 28.03 14.22
N ARG A 104 -26.57 27.21 15.08
CA ARG A 104 -26.46 25.76 14.90
C ARG A 104 -27.84 25.09 14.82
N ARG A 105 -28.77 25.48 15.70
CA ARG A 105 -30.13 24.93 15.72
C ARG A 105 -30.91 25.31 14.47
N GLY A 106 -30.78 26.55 13.99
CA GLY A 106 -31.44 27.02 12.78
C GLY A 106 -30.95 26.31 11.51
N LEU A 107 -29.66 26.00 11.42
CA LEU A 107 -29.10 25.20 10.32
C LEU A 107 -29.65 23.78 10.36
N VAL A 108 -29.53 23.07 11.49
CA VAL A 108 -30.03 21.69 11.66
C VAL A 108 -31.52 21.58 11.32
N GLU A 109 -32.35 22.49 11.82
CA GLU A 109 -33.81 22.49 11.55
C GLU A 109 -34.16 22.74 10.07
N GLN A 110 -33.34 23.49 9.32
CA GLN A 110 -33.54 23.68 7.88
C GLN A 110 -33.11 22.47 7.04
N PHE A 111 -32.20 21.64 7.57
CA PHE A 111 -31.67 20.46 6.86
C PHE A 111 -32.41 19.16 7.17
N ASP A 112 -33.18 19.09 8.26
CA ASP A 112 -33.83 17.88 8.78
C ASP A 112 -35.03 17.34 7.95
N VAL A 113 -35.19 17.76 6.69
CA VAL A 113 -36.05 17.07 5.73
C VAL A 113 -35.27 15.86 5.17
N SER A 114 -35.19 14.81 6.00
CA SER A 114 -34.36 13.62 5.79
C SER A 114 -34.76 12.81 4.55
N ALA A 115 -33.75 12.39 3.78
CA ALA A 115 -33.94 11.29 2.83
C ALA A 115 -34.39 10.06 3.61
N GLY A 116 -35.11 9.14 2.97
CA GLY A 116 -35.44 7.85 3.59
C GLY A 116 -34.21 7.25 4.30
N GLU A 117 -34.43 6.59 5.45
CA GLU A 117 -33.45 6.23 6.50
C GLU A 117 -32.19 5.46 6.07
N SER A 118 -31.98 5.20 4.77
CA SER A 118 -31.02 4.24 4.24
C SER A 118 -29.87 4.81 3.42
N SER A 119 -29.67 6.13 3.31
CA SER A 119 -28.52 6.66 2.54
C SER A 119 -27.48 7.33 3.43
N THR A 120 -26.25 6.81 3.42
CA THR A 120 -25.09 7.37 4.10
C THR A 120 -23.99 7.69 3.10
N LEU A 121 -23.28 8.80 3.35
CA LEU A 121 -22.06 9.22 2.68
C LEU A 121 -20.88 8.88 3.58
N THR A 122 -19.89 8.15 3.06
CA THR A 122 -18.61 8.04 3.75
C THR A 122 -17.73 9.22 3.35
N VAL A 123 -17.26 9.98 4.34
CA VAL A 123 -16.32 11.09 4.18
C VAL A 123 -15.04 10.71 4.91
N ILE A 124 -13.89 10.88 4.26
CA ILE A 124 -12.59 10.70 4.90
C ILE A 124 -12.03 12.08 5.25
N GLU A 125 -11.81 12.32 6.54
CA GLU A 125 -10.99 13.43 7.01
C GLU A 125 -9.51 13.02 6.89
N ALA A 126 -8.78 13.67 6.00
CA ALA A 126 -7.37 13.42 5.76
C ALA A 126 -6.53 14.58 6.30
N ALA A 127 -5.77 14.35 7.37
CA ALA A 127 -4.91 15.36 7.98
C ALA A 127 -3.47 15.23 7.46
N VAL A 128 -2.87 16.34 7.04
CA VAL A 128 -1.55 16.40 6.42
C VAL A 128 -0.65 17.40 7.19
N PRO A 129 0.27 16.91 8.05
CA PRO A 129 1.16 17.74 8.86
C PRO A 129 2.23 18.42 8.00
N GLY A 130 2.72 19.57 8.44
CA GLY A 130 3.76 20.34 7.74
C GLY A 130 3.29 21.06 6.48
N CYS A 131 2.01 20.98 6.13
CA CYS A 131 1.45 21.63 4.95
C CYS A 131 1.00 23.06 5.27
N LEU A 132 1.43 24.02 4.46
CA LEU A 132 0.97 25.41 4.50
C LEU A 132 -0.19 25.62 3.51
N PRO A 133 -1.08 26.60 3.73
CA PRO A 133 -2.24 26.87 2.86
C PRO A 133 -1.87 27.54 1.54
N GLU A 134 -0.76 27.15 0.92
CA GLU A 134 -0.36 27.58 -0.41
C GLU A 134 -0.92 26.60 -1.44
N LYS A 135 -1.47 27.09 -2.55
CA LYS A 135 -2.20 26.25 -3.52
C LYS A 135 -1.39 25.03 -3.97
N GLU A 136 -0.12 25.23 -4.33
CA GLU A 136 0.75 24.15 -4.82
C GLU A 136 0.99 23.06 -3.76
N LEU A 137 1.17 23.46 -2.50
CA LEU A 137 1.32 22.55 -1.37
C LEU A 137 0.01 21.83 -1.04
N LEU A 138 -1.12 22.54 -1.10
CA LEU A 138 -2.45 21.96 -0.93
C LEU A 138 -2.76 20.93 -2.03
N ASP A 139 -2.40 21.23 -3.28
CA ASP A 139 -2.56 20.30 -4.40
C ASP A 139 -1.72 19.03 -4.20
N ALA A 140 -0.46 19.16 -3.80
CA ALA A 140 0.41 18.02 -3.51
C ALA A 140 -0.10 17.19 -2.32
N ALA A 141 -0.54 17.86 -1.25
CA ALA A 141 -1.13 17.22 -0.08
C ALA A 141 -2.43 16.48 -0.42
N LEU A 142 -3.28 17.06 -1.27
CA LEU A 142 -4.50 16.42 -1.75
C LEU A 142 -4.19 15.15 -2.57
N ASP A 143 -3.23 15.21 -3.49
CA ASP A 143 -2.84 14.05 -4.30
C ASP A 143 -2.32 12.89 -3.45
N GLN A 144 -1.58 13.23 -2.38
CA GLN A 144 -1.14 12.25 -1.41
C GLN A 144 -2.31 11.65 -0.62
N SER A 145 -3.23 12.48 -0.10
CA SER A 145 -4.42 12.00 0.60
C SER A 145 -5.28 11.10 -0.30
N ILE A 146 -5.47 11.48 -1.57
CA ILE A 146 -6.16 10.66 -2.57
C ILE A 146 -5.46 9.30 -2.72
N SER A 147 -4.13 9.29 -2.85
CA SER A 147 -3.37 8.04 -3.01
C SER A 147 -3.57 7.09 -1.83
N LEU A 148 -3.49 7.59 -0.60
CA LEU A 148 -3.71 6.79 0.61
C LEU A 148 -5.16 6.29 0.74
N ILE A 149 -6.13 7.12 0.38
CA ILE A 149 -7.54 6.70 0.37
C ILE A 149 -7.77 5.63 -0.71
N GLN A 150 -7.14 5.74 -1.87
CA GLN A 150 -7.21 4.71 -2.91
C GLN A 150 -6.64 3.38 -2.44
N GLU A 151 -5.53 3.39 -1.69
CA GLU A 151 -4.98 2.19 -1.05
C GLU A 151 -5.99 1.56 -0.09
N LEU A 152 -6.60 2.36 0.78
CA LEU A 152 -7.68 1.93 1.66
C LEU A 152 -8.86 1.33 0.90
N GLN A 153 -9.35 2.01 -0.13
CA GLN A 153 -10.44 1.54 -0.98
C GLN A 153 -10.10 0.22 -1.66
N ASN A 154 -8.86 0.04 -2.12
CA ASN A 154 -8.39 -1.23 -2.66
C ASN A 154 -8.36 -2.33 -1.60
N MET A 155 -7.91 -2.04 -0.37
CA MET A 155 -7.94 -3.02 0.74
C MET A 155 -9.37 -3.44 1.09
N VAL A 156 -10.30 -2.49 1.19
CA VAL A 156 -11.73 -2.77 1.39
C VAL A 156 -12.26 -3.64 0.24
N ALA A 157 -11.92 -3.33 -1.02
CA ALA A 157 -12.33 -4.13 -2.17
C ALA A 157 -11.77 -5.56 -2.13
N ILE A 158 -10.51 -5.74 -1.71
CA ILE A 158 -9.87 -7.05 -1.57
C ILE A 158 -10.61 -7.91 -0.54
N VAL A 159 -10.86 -7.35 0.65
CA VAL A 159 -11.46 -8.05 1.78
C VAL A 159 -12.93 -8.37 1.53
N THR A 160 -13.69 -7.39 1.05
CA THR A 160 -15.13 -7.54 0.81
C THR A 160 -15.44 -8.27 -0.49
N LYS A 161 -14.50 -8.28 -1.44
CA LYS A 161 -14.67 -8.76 -2.82
C LYS A 161 -15.83 -8.07 -3.54
N ARG A 162 -16.08 -6.80 -3.19
CA ARG A 162 -17.11 -5.94 -3.77
C ARG A 162 -16.49 -4.92 -4.73
N PRO A 163 -17.26 -4.43 -5.72
CA PRO A 163 -16.80 -3.32 -6.52
C PRO A 163 -16.67 -2.07 -5.63
N VAL A 164 -15.55 -1.37 -5.74
CA VAL A 164 -15.33 -0.08 -5.08
C VAL A 164 -14.77 0.86 -6.13
N ARG A 165 -15.46 1.98 -6.43
CA ARG A 165 -14.85 3.02 -7.28
C ARG A 165 -13.79 3.75 -6.46
N LEU A 166 -12.63 3.96 -7.06
CA LEU A 166 -11.56 4.71 -6.44
C LEU A 166 -11.87 6.21 -6.51
N ILE A 167 -11.52 6.93 -5.45
CA ILE A 167 -11.53 8.39 -5.45
C ILE A 167 -10.41 8.90 -6.35
N SER A 168 -10.64 9.99 -7.06
CA SER A 168 -9.64 10.74 -7.82
C SER A 168 -10.06 12.20 -7.87
N ARG A 169 -9.18 13.12 -8.30
CA ARG A 169 -9.57 14.51 -8.57
C ARG A 169 -10.80 14.59 -9.48
N ALA A 170 -10.84 13.74 -10.51
CA ALA A 170 -11.94 13.69 -11.46
C ALA A 170 -13.27 13.21 -10.87
N THR A 171 -13.27 12.51 -9.73
CA THR A 171 -14.49 12.05 -9.06
C THR A 171 -14.86 12.89 -7.84
N LEU A 172 -14.05 13.89 -7.48
CA LEU A 172 -14.33 14.78 -6.36
C LEU A 172 -15.34 15.86 -6.77
N GLN A 173 -15.91 16.53 -5.77
CA GLN A 173 -16.74 17.71 -6.00
C GLN A 173 -15.85 18.90 -6.42
N PRO A 174 -16.36 19.87 -7.19
CA PRO A 174 -15.59 21.05 -7.59
C PRO A 174 -15.05 21.84 -6.39
N THR A 175 -15.78 21.83 -5.27
CA THR A 175 -15.42 22.51 -4.02
C THR A 175 -15.25 21.48 -2.93
N LEU A 176 -14.13 21.54 -2.22
CA LEU A 176 -13.83 20.66 -1.11
C LEU A 176 -13.63 21.48 0.17
N PRO A 177 -14.26 21.12 1.30
CA PRO A 177 -13.93 21.73 2.57
C PRO A 177 -12.51 21.37 2.99
N VAL A 178 -11.67 22.41 3.12
CA VAL A 178 -10.30 22.30 3.59
C VAL A 178 -10.15 23.16 4.84
N VAL A 179 -9.58 22.60 5.89
CA VAL A 179 -9.36 23.30 7.17
C VAL A 179 -7.88 23.40 7.44
N THR A 180 -7.41 24.55 7.92
CA THR A 180 -6.04 24.75 8.41
C THR A 180 -6.03 24.83 9.92
N GLY A 181 -4.87 24.53 10.50
CA GLY A 181 -4.71 24.50 11.94
C GLY A 181 -3.35 23.91 12.34
N ARG A 182 -3.28 23.35 13.55
CA ARG A 182 -2.03 22.82 14.10
C ARG A 182 -2.23 21.49 14.83
N LEU A 183 -1.26 20.61 14.68
CA LEU A 183 -1.12 19.38 15.46
C LEU A 183 -0.16 19.62 16.63
N ASN A 184 -0.57 19.23 17.83
CA ASN A 184 0.17 19.48 19.06
C ASN A 184 0.86 18.18 19.53
N GLY A 185 2.16 18.27 19.86
CA GLY A 185 3.00 17.10 20.17
C GLY A 185 2.86 16.52 21.57
N ASP A 186 2.12 17.18 22.46
CA ASP A 186 1.90 16.80 23.85
C ASP A 186 0.62 15.98 24.05
N GLY A 187 0.04 15.46 22.96
CA GLY A 187 -1.22 14.72 22.98
C GLY A 187 -2.45 15.60 23.17
N GLN A 188 -2.29 16.93 23.17
CA GLN A 188 -3.44 17.84 23.08
C GLN A 188 -4.19 17.63 21.76
N PRO A 189 -5.51 17.87 21.76
CA PRO A 189 -6.29 17.81 20.52
C PRO A 189 -5.75 18.83 19.50
N PRO A 190 -5.94 18.57 18.20
CA PRO A 190 -5.60 19.54 17.16
C PRO A 190 -6.36 20.85 17.37
N THR A 191 -5.71 21.96 17.02
CA THR A 191 -6.36 23.28 16.97
C THR A 191 -6.72 23.59 15.52
N PHE A 192 -7.97 23.99 15.29
CA PHE A 192 -8.45 24.40 13.98
C PHE A 192 -8.52 25.92 13.91
N GLU A 193 -7.97 26.51 12.86
CA GLU A 193 -7.81 27.96 12.71
C GLU A 193 -8.82 28.55 11.73
N ALA A 194 -8.92 27.96 10.52
CA ALA A 194 -9.78 28.51 9.48
C ALA A 194 -10.19 27.44 8.45
N ILE A 195 -11.33 27.67 7.79
CA ILE A 195 -11.68 27.00 6.54
C ILE A 195 -11.00 27.77 5.42
N VAL A 196 -10.31 27.07 4.51
CA VAL A 196 -9.72 27.67 3.32
C VAL A 196 -10.85 27.99 2.33
N PRO A 197 -11.14 29.28 2.05
CA PRO A 197 -12.15 29.64 1.08
C PRO A 197 -11.67 29.28 -0.34
N ASP A 198 -12.62 28.98 -1.23
CA ASP A 198 -12.37 28.90 -2.68
C ASP A 198 -11.31 27.85 -3.10
N PHE A 199 -11.13 26.77 -2.35
CA PHE A 199 -10.33 25.64 -2.82
C PHE A 199 -11.12 24.84 -3.86
N PHE A 200 -10.84 25.15 -5.14
CA PHE A 200 -11.47 24.53 -6.30
C PHE A 200 -10.60 23.41 -6.88
N ILE A 201 -11.24 22.28 -7.20
CA ILE A 201 -10.63 21.16 -7.88
C ILE A 201 -10.91 21.29 -9.39
N ASP A 202 -9.83 21.46 -10.16
CA ASP A 202 -9.92 21.47 -11.62
C ASP A 202 -10.32 20.08 -12.15
N TYR A 203 -11.15 20.03 -13.20
CA TYR A 203 -11.55 18.81 -13.93
C TYR A 203 -12.35 17.77 -13.13
N CYS A 204 -13.35 18.20 -12.36
CA CYS A 204 -14.27 17.32 -11.64
C CYS A 204 -15.48 16.87 -12.49
N ALA A 205 -15.92 15.61 -12.31
CA ALA A 205 -17.20 15.10 -12.75
C ALA A 205 -17.86 14.36 -11.57
N LEU A 206 -19.01 14.86 -11.10
CA LEU A 206 -19.70 14.27 -9.97
C LEU A 206 -20.07 12.81 -10.29
N PRO A 207 -19.62 11.83 -9.49
CA PRO A 207 -20.12 10.48 -9.66
C PRO A 207 -21.59 10.46 -9.28
N GLU A 208 -22.42 9.84 -10.13
CA GLU A 208 -23.75 9.37 -9.72
C GLU A 208 -23.52 8.32 -8.61
N SER A 209 -23.52 8.77 -7.36
CA SER A 209 -23.44 7.89 -6.21
C SER A 209 -24.83 7.33 -5.96
N PHE A 210 -25.05 6.10 -6.42
CA PHE A 210 -26.30 5.39 -6.19
C PHE A 210 -26.52 5.21 -4.68
N SER A 211 -27.77 5.37 -4.25
CA SER A 211 -28.26 5.34 -2.86
C SER A 211 -28.12 3.97 -2.16
N ILE A 212 -26.93 3.40 -2.16
CA ILE A 212 -26.65 2.11 -1.52
C ILE A 212 -26.05 2.39 -0.15
N ALA A 213 -26.79 2.11 0.92
CA ALA A 213 -26.19 2.01 2.25
C ALA A 213 -25.12 0.91 2.22
N PRO A 214 -23.88 1.19 2.66
CA PRO A 214 -22.89 0.13 2.76
C PRO A 214 -23.33 -0.84 3.86
N GLU A 215 -23.12 -2.13 3.65
CA GLU A 215 -23.12 -3.05 4.78
C GLU A 215 -21.84 -2.79 5.59
N PRO A 216 -21.94 -2.59 6.92
CA PRO A 216 -20.76 -2.42 7.76
C PRO A 216 -19.81 -3.61 7.62
N LEU A 217 -18.49 -3.33 7.66
CA LEU A 217 -17.50 -4.39 7.69
C LEU A 217 -17.70 -5.28 8.92
N THR A 218 -17.68 -6.59 8.69
CA THR A 218 -17.69 -7.56 9.79
C THR A 218 -16.35 -7.54 10.53
N LYS A 219 -16.33 -7.93 11.82
CA LYS A 219 -15.07 -8.01 12.60
C LYS A 219 -13.95 -8.80 11.91
N PRO A 220 -14.21 -9.98 11.27
CA PRO A 220 -13.18 -10.70 10.54
C PRO A 220 -12.66 -9.94 9.32
N GLN A 221 -13.53 -9.22 8.60
CA GLN A 221 -13.11 -8.37 7.47
C GLN A 221 -12.22 -7.23 7.94
N TRP A 222 -12.57 -6.59 9.06
CA TRP A 222 -11.74 -5.56 9.66
C TRP A 222 -10.35 -6.07 10.04
N GLN A 223 -10.27 -7.22 10.70
CA GLN A 223 -9.00 -7.85 11.05
C GLN A 223 -8.16 -8.19 9.81
N GLN A 224 -8.78 -8.75 8.77
CA GLN A 224 -8.09 -9.02 7.50
C GLN A 224 -7.57 -7.74 6.84
N MET A 225 -8.31 -6.64 6.93
CA MET A 225 -7.86 -5.35 6.43
C MET A 225 -6.64 -4.84 7.19
N GLN A 226 -6.65 -4.92 8.54
CA GLN A 226 -5.50 -4.56 9.37
C GLN A 226 -4.27 -5.42 9.07
N GLU A 227 -4.47 -6.73 8.84
CA GLU A 227 -3.40 -7.62 8.39
C GLU A 227 -2.85 -7.20 7.01
N LEU A 228 -3.69 -6.82 6.06
CA LEU A 228 -3.24 -6.33 4.75
C LEU A 228 -2.44 -5.04 4.84
N VAL A 229 -2.82 -4.09 5.71
CA VAL A 229 -2.05 -2.87 5.96
C VAL A 229 -0.63 -3.21 6.44
N SER A 230 -0.49 -4.25 7.27
CA SER A 230 0.81 -4.68 7.80
C SER A 230 1.71 -5.38 6.75
N LEU A 231 1.11 -5.96 5.71
CA LEU A 231 1.80 -6.68 4.65
C LEU A 231 2.18 -5.71 3.52
N GLN A 232 3.31 -5.02 3.66
CA GLN A 232 3.80 -3.98 2.73
C GLN A 232 3.92 -4.46 1.25
N SER A 233 2.82 -4.44 0.48
CA SER A 233 2.72 -4.92 -0.93
C SER A 233 2.72 -6.45 -1.10
N PRO A 234 1.55 -7.12 -0.98
CA PRO A 234 1.45 -8.54 -1.28
C PRO A 234 1.59 -8.81 -2.79
N ALA A 235 2.33 -9.86 -3.15
CA ALA A 235 2.64 -10.26 -4.54
C ALA A 235 1.43 -10.26 -5.50
N PHE A 236 0.24 -10.58 -4.99
CA PHE A 236 -0.99 -10.73 -5.76
C PHE A 236 -1.94 -9.52 -5.69
N GLN A 237 -1.53 -8.40 -5.08
CA GLN A 237 -2.38 -7.22 -4.87
C GLN A 237 -2.95 -6.66 -6.18
N LEU A 238 -2.11 -6.52 -7.21
CA LEU A 238 -2.51 -5.93 -8.48
C LEU A 238 -3.62 -6.74 -9.20
N ILE A 239 -3.68 -8.05 -8.96
CA ILE A 239 -4.75 -8.91 -9.50
C ILE A 239 -6.09 -8.49 -8.90
N ALA A 240 -6.12 -8.24 -7.60
CA ALA A 240 -7.33 -7.79 -6.93
C ALA A 240 -7.73 -6.37 -7.34
N VAL A 241 -6.76 -5.48 -7.61
CA VAL A 241 -7.03 -4.15 -8.18
C VAL A 241 -7.66 -4.25 -9.57
N MET A 242 -7.10 -5.08 -10.46
CA MET A 242 -7.65 -5.26 -11.81
C MET A 242 -9.01 -5.98 -11.80
N ARG A 243 -9.19 -6.94 -10.88
CA ARG A 243 -10.47 -7.59 -10.60
C ARG A 243 -11.52 -6.57 -10.15
N ARG A 244 -11.19 -5.71 -9.16
CA ARG A 244 -12.07 -4.62 -8.69
C ARG A 244 -12.48 -3.74 -9.86
N GLU A 245 -11.51 -3.33 -10.69
CA GLU A 245 -11.78 -2.50 -11.85
C GLU A 245 -12.76 -3.17 -12.82
N ALA A 246 -12.55 -4.45 -13.15
CA ALA A 246 -13.50 -5.20 -13.97
C ALA A 246 -14.93 -5.21 -13.38
N MET A 247 -15.06 -5.35 -12.05
CA MET A 247 -16.35 -5.33 -11.36
C MET A 247 -17.01 -3.95 -11.40
N VAL A 248 -16.24 -2.88 -11.21
CA VAL A 248 -16.75 -1.50 -11.31
C VAL A 248 -17.31 -1.23 -12.69
N GLN A 249 -16.57 -1.64 -13.73
CA GLN A 249 -17.03 -1.46 -15.11
C GLN A 249 -18.28 -2.30 -15.43
N ALA A 250 -18.40 -3.49 -14.84
CA ALA A 250 -19.57 -4.35 -15.03
C ALA A 250 -20.81 -3.88 -14.28
N LEU A 251 -20.65 -3.37 -13.05
CA LEU A 251 -21.78 -3.13 -12.14
C LEU A 251 -22.19 -1.66 -12.08
N PHE A 252 -21.28 -0.72 -12.36
CA PHE A 252 -21.54 0.69 -12.15
C PHE A 252 -21.40 1.55 -13.40
N ASP A 253 -20.35 1.33 -14.21
CA ASP A 253 -20.03 2.26 -15.31
C ASP A 253 -20.53 1.78 -16.68
N GLY A 254 -20.72 0.46 -16.85
CA GLY A 254 -21.19 -0.13 -18.10
C GLY A 254 -20.17 -0.13 -19.25
N ASN A 255 -18.90 0.26 -19.01
CA ASN A 255 -17.86 0.24 -20.03
C ASN A 255 -17.34 -1.18 -20.26
N THR A 256 -17.96 -1.90 -21.19
CA THR A 256 -17.63 -3.29 -21.50
C THR A 256 -16.21 -3.47 -22.03
N ALA A 257 -15.67 -2.50 -22.77
CA ALA A 257 -14.32 -2.54 -23.31
C ALA A 257 -13.26 -2.53 -22.19
N LEU A 258 -13.39 -1.61 -21.23
CA LEU A 258 -12.50 -1.54 -20.07
C LEU A 258 -12.71 -2.74 -19.14
N GLY A 259 -13.96 -3.14 -18.88
CA GLY A 259 -14.25 -4.29 -18.02
C GLY A 259 -13.65 -5.61 -18.52
N VAL A 260 -13.77 -5.92 -19.82
CA VAL A 260 -13.15 -7.11 -20.42
C VAL A 260 -11.63 -7.01 -20.37
N SER A 261 -11.08 -5.82 -20.63
CA SER A 261 -9.63 -5.61 -20.61
C SER A 261 -9.05 -5.80 -19.21
N SER A 262 -9.69 -5.25 -18.20
CA SER A 262 -9.30 -5.40 -16.79
C SER A 262 -9.45 -6.84 -16.31
N ALA A 263 -10.52 -7.55 -16.68
CA ALA A 263 -10.69 -8.96 -16.33
C ALA A 263 -9.60 -9.85 -16.96
N ALA A 264 -9.29 -9.62 -18.25
CA ALA A 264 -8.24 -10.34 -18.94
C ALA A 264 -6.84 -10.02 -18.35
N ALA A 265 -6.56 -8.75 -18.05
CA ALA A 265 -5.32 -8.32 -17.41
C ALA A 265 -5.13 -8.94 -16.02
N ALA A 266 -6.19 -9.00 -15.19
CA ALA A 266 -6.16 -9.65 -13.88
C ALA A 266 -5.75 -11.13 -13.99
N GLY A 267 -6.30 -11.87 -14.95
CA GLY A 267 -5.94 -13.27 -15.15
C GLY A 267 -4.53 -13.47 -15.71
N GLU A 268 -4.03 -12.57 -16.56
CA GLU A 268 -2.63 -12.61 -17.02
C GLU A 268 -1.66 -12.35 -15.88
N LEU A 269 -1.94 -11.33 -15.07
CA LEU A 269 -1.18 -11.03 -13.86
C LEU A 269 -1.19 -12.22 -12.91
N LEU A 270 -2.34 -12.87 -12.68
CA LEU A 270 -2.43 -14.07 -11.85
C LEU A 270 -1.47 -15.16 -12.34
N LEU A 271 -1.51 -15.48 -13.62
CA LEU A 271 -0.68 -16.54 -14.19
C LEU A 271 0.81 -16.20 -14.14
N ASN A 272 1.17 -14.96 -14.48
CA ASN A 272 2.55 -14.51 -14.49
C ASN A 272 3.11 -14.40 -13.05
N THR A 273 2.38 -13.79 -12.13
CA THR A 273 2.77 -13.67 -10.72
C THR A 273 2.87 -15.04 -10.06
N ALA A 274 1.92 -15.96 -10.30
CA ALA A 274 2.01 -17.31 -9.75
C ALA A 274 3.25 -18.06 -10.29
N LEU A 275 3.55 -17.93 -11.59
CA LEU A 275 4.74 -18.52 -12.20
C LEU A 275 6.03 -17.96 -11.59
N LEU A 276 6.11 -16.65 -11.42
CA LEU A 276 7.24 -15.98 -10.79
C LEU A 276 7.41 -16.38 -9.33
N HIS A 277 6.33 -16.40 -8.55
CA HIS A 277 6.38 -16.75 -7.14
C HIS A 277 6.74 -18.23 -6.92
N CYS A 278 6.27 -19.15 -7.77
CA CYS A 278 6.74 -20.54 -7.76
C CYS A 278 8.23 -20.65 -8.12
N THR A 279 8.71 -19.83 -9.05
CA THR A 279 10.12 -19.84 -9.48
C THR A 279 11.04 -19.27 -8.41
N TRP A 280 10.60 -18.21 -7.74
CA TRP A 280 11.23 -17.66 -6.55
C TRP A 280 11.34 -18.69 -5.41
N GLU A 281 10.25 -19.40 -5.12
CA GLU A 281 10.22 -20.41 -4.06
C GLU A 281 11.09 -21.66 -4.37
N GLU A 282 11.43 -21.86 -5.64
CA GLU A 282 12.42 -22.86 -6.06
C GLU A 282 13.88 -22.41 -5.83
N GLY A 283 14.10 -21.16 -5.44
CA GLY A 283 15.44 -20.58 -5.27
C GLY A 283 16.11 -20.19 -6.58
N ALA A 284 15.33 -19.97 -7.64
CA ALA A 284 15.88 -19.55 -8.94
C ALA A 284 16.44 -18.13 -8.88
N SER A 285 17.52 -17.87 -9.62
CA SER A 285 18.08 -16.53 -9.73
C SER A 285 17.14 -15.58 -10.49
N PRO A 286 17.28 -14.24 -10.37
CA PRO A 286 16.49 -13.30 -11.15
C PRO A 286 16.58 -13.52 -12.67
N GLU A 287 17.76 -13.86 -13.18
CA GLU A 287 17.99 -14.17 -14.60
C GLU A 287 17.21 -15.42 -15.02
N GLU A 288 17.16 -16.44 -14.15
CA GLU A 288 16.34 -17.64 -14.39
C GLU A 288 14.85 -17.34 -14.33
N GLY A 289 14.41 -16.47 -13.42
CA GLY A 289 13.05 -15.97 -13.31
C GLY A 289 12.60 -15.18 -14.55
N ALA A 290 13.52 -14.48 -15.22
CA ALA A 290 13.26 -13.72 -16.43
C ALA A 290 13.13 -14.60 -17.69
N LYS A 291 13.80 -15.76 -17.75
CA LYS A 291 13.82 -16.63 -18.95
C LYS A 291 12.43 -16.96 -19.53
N PRO A 292 11.39 -17.31 -18.75
CA PRO A 292 10.06 -17.60 -19.28
C PRO A 292 9.39 -16.40 -19.99
N PHE A 293 9.80 -15.19 -19.66
CA PHE A 293 9.22 -13.94 -20.16
C PHE A 293 10.09 -13.25 -21.23
N ALA A 294 11.30 -13.74 -21.46
CA ALA A 294 12.21 -13.20 -22.47
C ALA A 294 11.62 -13.30 -23.90
N LYS A 295 11.71 -12.20 -24.67
CA LYS A 295 11.40 -12.08 -26.12
C LYS A 295 10.06 -12.70 -26.56
N LYS A 296 9.03 -11.85 -26.73
CA LYS A 296 7.70 -12.24 -27.28
C LYS A 296 7.06 -13.42 -26.51
N ALA A 297 7.11 -13.37 -25.18
CA ALA A 297 6.38 -14.32 -24.36
C ALA A 297 4.88 -14.06 -24.50
N SER A 298 4.16 -15.01 -25.09
CA SER A 298 2.70 -15.01 -25.13
C SER A 298 2.15 -15.62 -23.85
N ILE A 299 0.97 -15.20 -23.40
CA ILE A 299 0.28 -15.79 -22.24
C ILE A 299 0.18 -17.33 -22.30
N SER A 300 0.03 -17.91 -23.50
CA SER A 300 0.02 -19.37 -23.70
C SER A 300 1.29 -20.07 -23.22
N LYS A 301 2.46 -19.41 -23.32
CA LYS A 301 3.73 -19.93 -22.80
C LYS A 301 3.74 -19.89 -21.28
N SER A 302 3.30 -18.78 -20.67
CA SER A 302 3.16 -18.69 -19.21
C SER A 302 2.23 -19.77 -18.66
N ILE A 303 1.10 -20.01 -19.32
CA ILE A 303 0.17 -21.11 -19.00
C ILE A 303 0.88 -22.47 -19.07
N GLY A 304 1.65 -22.72 -20.14
CA GLY A 304 2.41 -23.96 -20.30
C GLY A 304 3.45 -24.17 -19.20
N HIS A 305 4.26 -23.15 -18.89
CA HIS A 305 5.27 -23.21 -17.82
C HIS A 305 4.64 -23.40 -16.44
N LEU A 306 3.56 -22.69 -16.15
CA LEU A 306 2.85 -22.83 -14.88
C LEU A 306 2.21 -24.22 -14.75
N GLY A 307 1.61 -24.75 -15.83
CA GLY A 307 1.05 -26.11 -15.86
C GLY A 307 2.10 -27.19 -15.60
N GLN A 308 3.33 -27.04 -16.12
CA GLN A 308 4.44 -27.94 -15.81
C GLN A 308 4.84 -27.89 -14.33
N LYS A 309 4.84 -26.69 -13.72
CA LYS A 309 5.20 -26.49 -12.31
C LYS A 309 4.14 -27.05 -11.35
N LEU A 310 2.87 -26.72 -11.58
CA LEU A 310 1.78 -27.04 -10.66
C LEU A 310 1.24 -28.46 -10.81
N LYS A 311 1.50 -29.12 -11.95
CA LYS A 311 1.08 -30.49 -12.28
C LYS A 311 -0.44 -30.69 -12.16
N GLY A 312 -1.08 -31.03 -13.28
CA GLY A 312 -2.52 -31.31 -13.29
C GLY A 312 -3.08 -31.32 -14.70
N SER A 313 -4.29 -31.85 -14.86
CA SER A 313 -5.06 -31.69 -16.10
C SER A 313 -5.68 -30.29 -16.15
N GLY A 314 -6.00 -29.80 -17.35
CA GLY A 314 -6.74 -28.54 -17.53
C GLY A 314 -5.91 -27.30 -17.86
N TRP A 315 -4.56 -27.40 -17.90
CA TRP A 315 -3.66 -26.34 -18.36
C TRP A 315 -3.60 -26.24 -19.89
N ARG A 316 -4.78 -26.12 -20.52
CA ARG A 316 -4.93 -26.08 -21.98
C ARG A 316 -5.67 -24.81 -22.38
N THR A 317 -5.18 -24.15 -23.42
CA THR A 317 -5.82 -22.97 -24.01
C THR A 317 -6.94 -23.35 -24.97
N ASP A 318 -7.06 -24.63 -25.31
CA ASP A 318 -8.13 -25.22 -26.10
C ASP A 318 -9.06 -26.07 -25.21
N GLY A 319 -10.36 -26.08 -25.53
CA GLY A 319 -11.39 -26.84 -24.80
C GLY A 319 -12.33 -25.96 -23.97
N ASP A 320 -12.95 -26.57 -22.94
CA ASP A 320 -14.00 -25.94 -22.12
C ASP A 320 -13.59 -25.73 -20.64
N GLY A 321 -12.30 -25.96 -20.35
CA GLY A 321 -11.75 -25.79 -19.00
C GLY A 321 -11.60 -24.31 -18.60
N PRO A 322 -11.35 -24.02 -17.30
CA PRO A 322 -11.18 -22.65 -16.80
C PRO A 322 -10.10 -21.86 -17.55
N VAL A 323 -8.98 -22.50 -17.88
CA VAL A 323 -7.88 -21.88 -18.64
C VAL A 323 -8.29 -21.53 -20.08
N ALA A 324 -9.04 -22.41 -20.76
CA ALA A 324 -9.51 -22.16 -22.12
C ALA A 324 -10.56 -21.03 -22.15
N LYS A 325 -11.48 -21.01 -21.17
CA LYS A 325 -12.46 -19.92 -21.01
C LYS A 325 -11.79 -18.58 -20.77
N PHE A 326 -10.79 -18.53 -19.89
CA PHE A 326 -9.98 -17.33 -19.68
C PHE A 326 -9.24 -16.92 -20.96
N TYR A 327 -8.63 -17.87 -21.66
CA TYR A 327 -7.91 -17.59 -22.90
C TYR A 327 -8.83 -17.01 -23.98
N ALA A 328 -10.10 -17.41 -24.03
CA ALA A 328 -11.10 -16.79 -24.90
C ALA A 328 -11.34 -15.31 -24.53
N ALA A 329 -11.43 -14.96 -23.24
CA ALA A 329 -11.53 -13.57 -22.79
C ALA A 329 -10.31 -12.72 -23.20
N VAL A 330 -9.11 -13.30 -23.15
CA VAL A 330 -7.89 -12.66 -23.69
C VAL A 330 -8.03 -12.33 -25.18
N GLN A 331 -8.62 -13.24 -25.97
CA GLN A 331 -8.86 -12.98 -27.40
C GLN A 331 -9.88 -11.84 -27.62
N VAL A 332 -10.91 -11.73 -26.77
CA VAL A 332 -11.83 -10.58 -26.82
C VAL A 332 -11.06 -9.29 -26.55
N ARG A 333 -10.28 -9.22 -25.47
CA ARG A 333 -9.43 -8.05 -25.16
C ARG A 333 -8.47 -7.71 -26.30
N ASN A 334 -7.86 -8.69 -26.97
CA ASN A 334 -7.01 -8.42 -28.13
C ASN A 334 -7.79 -7.76 -29.28
N ARG A 335 -9.04 -8.18 -29.53
CA ARG A 335 -9.92 -7.52 -30.52
C ARG A 335 -10.29 -6.10 -30.09
N VAL A 336 -10.50 -5.86 -28.79
CA VAL A 336 -10.74 -4.49 -28.26
C VAL A 336 -9.52 -3.60 -28.53
N LEU A 337 -8.35 -3.99 -28.04
CA LEU A 337 -7.14 -3.17 -28.06
C LEU A 337 -6.56 -2.97 -29.47
N HIS A 338 -6.61 -4.01 -30.31
CA HIS A 338 -5.98 -3.98 -31.63
C HIS A 338 -6.97 -3.81 -32.79
N GLY A 339 -8.24 -4.14 -32.57
CA GLY A 339 -9.28 -4.09 -33.60
C GLY A 339 -10.33 -3.01 -33.38
N GLY A 340 -10.28 -2.26 -32.27
CA GLY A 340 -11.31 -1.26 -31.92
C GLY A 340 -12.68 -1.88 -31.66
N TYR A 341 -12.74 -3.17 -31.34
CA TYR A 341 -14.00 -3.87 -31.06
C TYR A 341 -14.65 -3.39 -29.77
N TRP A 342 -15.96 -3.21 -29.77
CA TRP A 342 -16.74 -2.89 -28.58
C TRP A 342 -17.45 -4.15 -28.06
N PRO A 343 -17.04 -4.72 -26.90
CA PRO A 343 -17.62 -5.95 -26.41
C PRO A 343 -19.08 -5.79 -26.01
N THR A 344 -19.84 -6.89 -26.13
CA THR A 344 -21.20 -6.96 -25.60
C THR A 344 -21.19 -7.12 -24.08
N PRO A 345 -22.30 -6.78 -23.37
CA PRO A 345 -22.42 -7.08 -21.94
C PRO A 345 -22.26 -8.57 -21.61
N GLY A 346 -22.70 -9.47 -22.49
CA GLY A 346 -22.51 -10.91 -22.33
C GLY A 346 -21.04 -11.35 -22.45
N GLU A 347 -20.24 -10.69 -23.29
CA GLU A 347 -18.79 -10.93 -23.35
C GLU A 347 -18.08 -10.43 -22.09
N LEU A 348 -18.54 -9.32 -21.49
CA LEU A 348 -18.05 -8.86 -20.19
C LEU A 348 -18.37 -9.85 -19.07
N GLU A 349 -19.62 -10.30 -18.97
CA GLU A 349 -20.03 -11.30 -18.00
C GLU A 349 -19.26 -12.62 -18.16
N ALA A 350 -19.05 -13.06 -19.41
CA ALA A 350 -18.25 -14.24 -19.72
C ALA A 350 -16.78 -14.06 -19.32
N ALA A 351 -16.17 -12.91 -19.59
CA ALA A 351 -14.80 -12.61 -19.18
C ALA A 351 -14.65 -12.58 -17.65
N TRP A 352 -15.62 -11.98 -16.95
CA TRP A 352 -15.67 -11.95 -15.49
C TRP A 352 -15.81 -13.35 -14.89
N THR A 353 -16.75 -14.15 -15.40
CA THR A 353 -16.95 -15.54 -14.98
C THR A 353 -15.70 -16.38 -15.26
N ALA A 354 -15.05 -16.17 -16.40
CA ALA A 354 -13.81 -16.86 -16.75
C ALA A 354 -12.66 -16.51 -15.80
N LEU A 355 -12.53 -15.24 -15.38
CA LEU A 355 -11.56 -14.82 -14.36
C LEU A 355 -11.80 -15.55 -13.03
N GLY A 356 -13.03 -15.53 -12.51
CA GLY A 356 -13.36 -16.22 -11.24
C GLY A 356 -13.13 -17.74 -11.32
N GLY A 357 -13.42 -18.35 -12.47
CA GLY A 357 -13.11 -19.74 -12.77
C GLY A 357 -11.60 -20.01 -12.75
N LEU A 358 -10.80 -19.13 -13.35
CA LEU A 358 -9.34 -19.23 -13.36
C LEU A 358 -8.75 -19.09 -11.95
N GLU A 359 -9.19 -18.09 -11.17
CA GLU A 359 -8.75 -17.88 -9.78
C GLU A 359 -8.98 -19.13 -8.92
N THR A 360 -10.17 -19.72 -9.05
CA THR A 360 -10.54 -20.96 -8.36
C THR A 360 -9.61 -22.10 -8.77
N PHE A 361 -9.43 -22.30 -10.08
CA PHE A 361 -8.58 -23.34 -10.63
C PHE A 361 -7.11 -23.22 -10.21
N VAL A 362 -6.53 -22.02 -10.23
CA VAL A 362 -5.16 -21.76 -9.79
C VAL A 362 -5.03 -22.02 -8.30
N GLY A 363 -5.99 -21.56 -7.49
CA GLY A 363 -6.01 -21.83 -6.05
C GLY A 363 -6.10 -23.32 -5.72
N ASP A 364 -6.97 -24.06 -6.41
CA ASP A 364 -7.10 -25.51 -6.24
C ASP A 364 -5.83 -26.25 -6.66
N SER A 365 -5.19 -25.81 -7.76
CA SER A 365 -3.93 -26.37 -8.25
C SER A 365 -2.77 -26.15 -7.26
N LEU A 366 -2.65 -24.93 -6.70
CA LEU A 366 -1.65 -24.60 -5.68
C LEU A 366 -1.86 -25.39 -4.39
N CYS A 367 -3.12 -25.58 -3.99
CA CYS A 367 -3.48 -26.33 -2.78
C CYS A 367 -3.49 -27.85 -2.97
N ALA A 368 -3.28 -28.36 -4.18
CA ALA A 368 -3.22 -29.80 -4.43
C ALA A 368 -2.09 -30.44 -3.59
N PRO A 369 -2.26 -31.64 -3.02
CA PRO A 369 -1.30 -32.23 -2.07
C PRO A 369 0.18 -32.27 -2.51
N PRO A 370 0.54 -32.66 -3.75
CA PRO A 370 1.94 -32.64 -4.16
C PRO A 370 2.47 -31.21 -4.38
N THR A 371 1.57 -30.28 -4.72
CA THR A 371 1.90 -28.91 -5.11
C THR A 371 2.07 -28.02 -3.89
N ILE A 372 1.17 -28.10 -2.91
CA ILE A 372 1.28 -27.34 -1.66
C ILE A 372 2.53 -27.72 -0.86
N LYS A 373 2.98 -28.99 -0.93
CA LYS A 373 4.27 -29.41 -0.35
C LYS A 373 5.47 -28.79 -1.06
N ARG A 374 5.34 -28.51 -2.36
CA ARG A 374 6.41 -27.94 -3.19
C ARG A 374 6.44 -26.41 -3.16
N TYR A 375 5.28 -25.77 -3.07
CA TYR A 375 5.12 -24.31 -3.11
C TYR A 375 4.21 -23.78 -1.98
N PRO A 376 4.48 -24.09 -0.70
CA PRO A 376 3.62 -23.64 0.40
C PRO A 376 3.52 -22.13 0.54
N ARG A 377 4.60 -21.38 0.28
CA ARG A 377 4.59 -19.91 0.38
C ARG A 377 3.73 -19.32 -0.71
N THR A 378 3.85 -19.84 -1.92
CA THR A 378 2.98 -19.43 -3.05
C THR A 378 1.51 -19.73 -2.76
N ALA A 379 1.21 -20.92 -2.22
CA ALA A 379 -0.15 -21.28 -1.84
C ALA A 379 -0.71 -20.38 -0.73
N LEU A 380 0.10 -20.04 0.27
CA LEU A 380 -0.25 -19.12 1.36
C LEU A 380 -0.45 -17.68 0.86
N ALA A 381 0.46 -17.18 0.02
CA ALA A 381 0.38 -15.84 -0.53
C ALA A 381 -0.87 -15.63 -1.41
N TRP A 382 -1.27 -16.65 -2.18
CA TRP A 382 -2.47 -16.58 -3.02
C TRP A 382 -3.77 -16.87 -2.26
N SER A 383 -3.85 -18.02 -1.57
CA SER A 383 -5.10 -18.48 -0.97
C SER A 383 -5.32 -17.97 0.45
N GLY A 384 -4.27 -17.56 1.14
CA GLY A 384 -4.29 -17.34 2.57
C GLY A 384 -4.57 -18.62 3.37
N PRO A 385 -4.43 -18.58 4.71
CA PRO A 385 -4.72 -19.72 5.56
C PRO A 385 -6.17 -20.22 5.41
N ASP A 386 -7.12 -19.30 5.39
CA ASP A 386 -8.55 -19.63 5.31
C ASP A 386 -8.96 -20.18 3.94
N GLY A 387 -8.34 -19.73 2.86
CA GLY A 387 -8.58 -20.30 1.53
C GLY A 387 -8.05 -21.73 1.39
N ILE A 388 -6.95 -22.05 2.08
CA ILE A 388 -6.42 -23.43 2.13
C ILE A 388 -7.31 -24.30 3.04
N ARG A 389 -7.78 -23.78 4.19
CA ARG A 389 -8.71 -24.49 5.09
C ARG A 389 -10.04 -24.80 4.44
N ARG A 390 -10.66 -23.83 3.75
CA ARG A 390 -11.93 -24.03 3.02
C ARG A 390 -11.84 -25.12 1.94
N ARG A 391 -10.64 -25.37 1.40
CA ARG A 391 -10.37 -26.47 0.46
C ARG A 391 -10.12 -27.82 1.14
N GLY A 392 -10.08 -27.87 2.47
CA GLY A 392 -9.73 -29.07 3.23
C GLY A 392 -8.29 -29.53 3.01
N LYS A 393 -7.38 -28.60 2.66
CA LYS A 393 -5.97 -28.89 2.33
C LYS A 393 -4.98 -28.20 3.27
N TYR A 394 -5.37 -27.97 4.53
CA TYR A 394 -4.56 -27.27 5.52
C TYR A 394 -3.83 -28.25 6.45
N PRO A 395 -2.61 -28.72 6.10
CA PRO A 395 -1.84 -29.57 7.00
C PRO A 395 -1.24 -28.76 8.14
N TYR A 396 -1.02 -29.40 9.29
CA TYR A 396 -0.49 -28.73 10.49
C TYR A 396 0.87 -28.04 10.28
N TRP A 397 1.72 -28.58 9.39
CA TRP A 397 3.05 -28.00 9.15
C TRP A 397 3.01 -26.63 8.46
N ILE A 398 1.86 -26.24 7.87
CA ILE A 398 1.67 -24.88 7.35
C ILE A 398 1.63 -23.87 8.50
N ASP A 399 1.03 -24.21 9.65
CA ASP A 399 1.09 -23.34 10.83
C ASP A 399 2.52 -23.25 11.38
N LEU A 400 3.25 -24.37 11.40
CA LEU A 400 4.66 -24.36 11.78
C LEU A 400 5.49 -23.46 10.87
N LEU A 401 5.26 -23.51 9.56
CA LEU A 401 5.96 -22.67 8.59
C LEU A 401 5.66 -21.19 8.78
N ARG A 402 4.39 -20.82 9.04
CA ARG A 402 3.98 -19.43 9.25
C ARG A 402 4.53 -18.81 10.55
N HIS A 403 4.83 -19.65 11.53
CA HIS A 403 5.33 -19.23 12.84
C HIS A 403 6.81 -19.56 13.04
N ASP A 404 7.51 -19.98 11.98
CA ASP A 404 8.95 -20.20 12.02
C ASP A 404 9.67 -18.85 12.02
N ALA A 405 10.22 -18.47 13.17
CA ALA A 405 10.99 -17.23 13.33
C ALA A 405 12.26 -17.15 12.47
N THR A 406 12.68 -18.26 11.85
CA THR A 406 13.82 -18.30 10.92
C THR A 406 13.42 -18.07 9.46
N GLU A 407 12.13 -17.97 9.15
CA GLU A 407 11.66 -17.59 7.82
C GLU A 407 11.88 -16.09 7.58
N PRO A 408 12.34 -15.70 6.37
CA PRO A 408 12.43 -14.29 6.03
C PRO A 408 11.02 -13.71 5.83
N ASN A 409 10.91 -12.38 5.83
CA ASN A 409 9.69 -11.71 5.39
C ASN A 409 9.47 -12.02 3.89
N TRP A 410 8.54 -12.94 3.58
CA TRP A 410 8.32 -13.42 2.21
C TRP A 410 7.88 -12.32 1.23
N PRO A 411 6.90 -11.45 1.55
CA PRO A 411 6.56 -10.33 0.68
C PRO A 411 7.77 -9.49 0.29
N ASN A 412 8.59 -9.08 1.26
CA ASN A 412 9.76 -8.23 1.00
C ASN A 412 10.82 -8.96 0.17
N THR A 413 11.07 -10.23 0.49
CA THR A 413 12.04 -11.07 -0.22
C THR A 413 11.64 -11.32 -1.67
N PHE A 414 10.36 -11.66 -1.90
CA PHE A 414 9.81 -11.85 -3.24
C PHE A 414 9.80 -10.55 -4.02
N GLN A 415 9.42 -9.42 -3.41
CA GLN A 415 9.37 -8.13 -4.07
C GLN A 415 10.76 -7.69 -4.55
N ARG A 416 11.81 -7.84 -3.73
CA ARG A 416 13.19 -7.55 -4.15
C ARG A 416 13.64 -8.42 -5.31
N TRP A 417 13.42 -9.74 -5.19
CA TRP A 417 13.71 -10.68 -6.27
C TRP A 417 12.94 -10.31 -7.56
N ARG A 418 11.68 -9.91 -7.43
CA ARG A 418 10.81 -9.50 -8.53
C ARG A 418 11.32 -8.23 -9.22
N THR A 419 11.76 -7.22 -8.46
CA THR A 419 12.39 -6.00 -9.01
C THR A 419 13.62 -6.36 -9.83
N ALA A 420 14.48 -7.26 -9.33
CA ALA A 420 15.65 -7.73 -10.08
C ALA A 420 15.25 -8.46 -11.38
N VAL A 421 14.22 -9.33 -11.33
CA VAL A 421 13.68 -9.98 -12.55
C VAL A 421 13.18 -8.95 -13.56
N ASP A 422 12.50 -7.89 -13.12
CA ASP A 422 11.98 -6.85 -14.00
C ASP A 422 13.09 -5.99 -14.64
N GLN A 423 14.22 -5.81 -13.93
CA GLN A 423 15.44 -5.22 -14.50
C GLN A 423 16.04 -6.13 -15.59
N GLU A 424 16.14 -7.43 -15.34
CA GLU A 424 16.63 -8.42 -16.33
C GLU A 424 15.75 -8.46 -17.59
N LEU A 425 14.44 -8.28 -17.44
CA LEU A 425 13.51 -8.19 -18.57
C LEU A 425 13.61 -6.86 -19.34
N GLY A 426 14.25 -5.86 -18.75
CA GLY A 426 14.35 -4.52 -19.29
C GLY A 426 13.03 -3.77 -19.36
N TRP A 427 11.99 -4.25 -18.67
CA TRP A 427 10.66 -3.58 -18.63
C TRP A 427 10.73 -2.25 -17.89
N GLN A 428 11.60 -2.17 -16.89
CA GLN A 428 11.86 -0.96 -16.11
C GLN A 428 13.35 -0.63 -16.13
N ARG A 429 14.00 -0.76 -17.30
CA ARG A 429 15.43 -0.50 -17.42
C ARG A 429 15.71 0.96 -17.07
N ARG A 430 16.05 1.17 -15.82
CA ARG A 430 16.40 2.44 -15.22
C ARG A 430 17.80 2.27 -14.69
N GLU A 431 18.68 3.17 -15.08
CA GLU A 431 20.04 3.15 -14.55
C GLU A 431 19.99 3.49 -13.05
N PRO A 432 20.61 2.67 -12.18
CA PRO A 432 20.65 2.96 -10.76
C PRO A 432 21.22 4.35 -10.44
N GLY A 433 20.66 5.01 -9.44
CA GLY A 433 21.11 6.32 -8.99
C GLY A 433 20.66 7.51 -9.82
N THR A 434 19.80 7.30 -10.81
CA THR A 434 19.30 8.38 -11.69
C THR A 434 18.24 9.28 -11.07
N VAL A 435 17.43 8.77 -10.12
CA VAL A 435 16.42 9.56 -9.40
C VAL A 435 16.83 9.64 -7.94
N ALA A 436 17.34 10.80 -7.54
CA ALA A 436 17.85 11.04 -6.18
C ALA A 436 16.80 10.78 -5.10
N ALA A 437 15.52 11.06 -5.37
CA ALA A 437 14.42 10.86 -4.42
C ALA A 437 14.22 9.38 -4.01
N ASP A 438 14.64 8.43 -4.84
CA ASP A 438 14.55 7.00 -4.52
C ASP A 438 15.80 6.46 -3.83
N CYS A 439 16.85 7.29 -3.73
CA CYS A 439 18.12 6.91 -3.17
C CYS A 439 18.17 7.27 -1.69
N VAL A 440 18.58 6.32 -0.87
CA VAL A 440 18.73 6.50 0.56
C VAL A 440 20.13 6.11 0.97
N LEU A 441 20.76 6.96 1.78
CA LEU A 441 22.11 6.74 2.26
C LEU A 441 22.08 6.04 3.62
N TYR A 442 22.90 5.01 3.77
CA TYR A 442 23.01 4.22 4.98
C TYR A 442 24.44 4.22 5.51
N LEU A 443 24.57 4.19 6.83
CA LEU A 443 25.78 3.83 7.55
C LEU A 443 25.58 2.44 8.17
N ARG A 444 26.47 1.49 7.87
CA ARG A 444 26.40 0.12 8.38
C ARG A 444 27.66 -0.25 9.17
N GLN A 445 27.49 -1.02 10.25
CA GLN A 445 28.61 -1.62 10.99
C GLN A 445 28.88 -3.05 10.50
N VAL A 446 29.95 -3.23 9.72
CA VAL A 446 30.33 -4.53 9.13
C VAL A 446 31.05 -5.42 10.14
N LYS A 447 31.95 -4.83 10.94
CA LYS A 447 32.69 -5.51 12.03
C LYS A 447 32.78 -4.59 13.25
N PRO A 448 33.15 -5.10 14.44
CA PRO A 448 33.44 -4.23 15.58
C PRO A 448 34.42 -3.13 15.17
N ARG A 449 33.96 -1.88 15.25
CA ARG A 449 34.70 -0.66 14.86
C ARG A 449 34.93 -0.44 13.35
N GLN A 450 34.42 -1.30 12.48
CA GLN A 450 34.47 -1.10 11.03
C GLN A 450 33.10 -0.69 10.50
N PHE A 451 33.05 0.46 9.85
CA PHE A 451 31.84 1.04 9.28
C PHE A 451 31.98 1.20 7.78
N GLU A 452 30.84 1.22 7.10
CA GLU A 452 30.75 1.38 5.66
C GLU A 452 29.51 2.22 5.35
N CYS A 453 29.66 3.20 4.47
CA CYS A 453 28.52 3.96 3.95
C CYS A 453 28.13 3.41 2.58
N PHE A 454 26.84 3.37 2.29
CA PHE A 454 26.36 3.00 0.97
C PHE A 454 25.06 3.72 0.62
N ALA A 455 24.88 4.03 -0.65
CA ALA A 455 23.62 4.52 -1.20
C ALA A 455 22.81 3.34 -1.73
N HIS A 456 21.54 3.27 -1.38
CA HIS A 456 20.60 2.26 -1.85
C HIS A 456 19.53 2.94 -2.71
N ASP A 457 19.48 2.58 -3.99
CA ASP A 457 18.42 3.00 -4.91
C ASP A 457 17.25 2.02 -4.78
N ARG A 458 16.22 2.43 -4.03
CA ARG A 458 15.03 1.60 -3.76
C ARG A 458 14.25 1.28 -5.03
N GLY A 459 14.32 2.14 -6.04
CA GLY A 459 13.61 1.97 -7.31
C GLY A 459 14.21 0.87 -8.18
N THR A 460 15.54 0.71 -8.13
CA THR A 460 16.25 -0.31 -8.92
C THR A 460 16.67 -1.53 -8.10
N GLY A 461 16.64 -1.46 -6.77
CA GLY A 461 17.14 -2.53 -5.89
C GLY A 461 18.66 -2.69 -5.98
N HIS A 462 19.39 -1.59 -6.15
CA HIS A 462 20.84 -1.60 -6.26
C HIS A 462 21.49 -0.76 -5.17
N VAL A 463 22.72 -1.12 -4.82
CA VAL A 463 23.55 -0.46 -3.82
C VAL A 463 24.87 -0.02 -4.44
N ALA A 464 25.34 1.16 -4.03
CA ALA A 464 26.67 1.66 -4.34
C ALA A 464 27.41 2.01 -3.05
N VAL A 465 28.64 1.53 -2.88
CA VAL A 465 29.50 1.89 -1.74
C VAL A 465 29.89 3.36 -1.86
N VAL A 466 29.78 4.09 -0.75
CA VAL A 466 30.07 5.53 -0.68
C VAL A 466 31.24 5.75 0.27
N PRO A 467 32.31 6.47 -0.14
CA PRO A 467 33.36 6.88 0.77
C PRO A 467 32.81 7.69 1.94
N GLU A 468 33.28 7.43 3.17
CA GLU A 468 32.74 8.11 4.36
C GLU A 468 32.84 9.64 4.24
N ASN A 469 33.92 10.17 3.68
CA ASN A 469 34.12 11.61 3.48
C ASN A 469 33.16 12.26 2.48
N GLU A 470 32.41 11.47 1.71
CA GLU A 470 31.40 11.94 0.74
C GLU A 470 29.98 11.66 1.23
N ALA A 471 29.81 10.73 2.17
CA ALA A 471 28.52 10.23 2.61
C ALA A 471 27.74 11.28 3.43
N SER A 472 28.34 11.89 4.44
CA SER A 472 27.65 12.88 5.27
C SER A 472 28.64 13.78 6.00
N ASP A 473 28.13 14.79 6.69
CA ASP A 473 28.95 15.64 7.56
C ASP A 473 29.66 14.78 8.64
N PRO A 474 30.94 15.05 8.97
CA PRO A 474 31.68 14.29 9.97
C PRO A 474 30.96 14.17 11.32
N VAL A 475 30.17 15.16 11.73
CA VAL A 475 29.38 15.14 12.96
C VAL A 475 28.28 14.09 12.88
N HIS A 476 27.52 14.05 11.78
CA HIS A 476 26.46 13.04 11.57
C HIS A 476 27.05 11.63 11.46
N LEU A 477 28.17 11.46 10.76
CA LEU A 477 28.86 10.17 10.68
C LEU A 477 29.34 9.71 12.04
N GLN A 478 29.95 10.60 12.83
CA GLN A 478 30.47 10.24 14.14
C GLN A 478 29.33 9.90 15.11
N SER A 479 28.26 10.70 15.13
CA SER A 479 27.03 10.41 15.89
C SER A 479 26.44 9.06 15.51
N GLY A 480 26.33 8.80 14.21
CA GLY A 480 25.84 7.53 13.68
C GLY A 480 26.71 6.33 14.07
N LYS A 481 28.04 6.49 14.03
CA LYS A 481 28.99 5.46 14.49
C LYS A 481 28.86 5.20 15.99
N ASP A 482 28.68 6.25 16.80
CA ASP A 482 28.51 6.12 18.24
C ASP A 482 27.19 5.44 18.60
N PHE A 483 26.11 5.79 17.90
CA PHE A 483 24.82 5.11 18.01
C PHE A 483 24.93 3.62 17.68
N LEU A 484 25.53 3.27 16.53
CA LEU A 484 25.74 1.88 16.12
C LEU A 484 26.69 1.11 17.06
N ARG A 485 27.63 1.76 17.74
CA ARG A 485 28.45 1.13 18.80
C ARG A 485 27.64 0.86 20.06
N GLY A 486 26.69 1.73 20.38
CA GLY A 486 25.83 1.63 21.54
C GLY A 486 24.70 0.60 21.41
N LEU A 487 24.31 0.27 20.18
CA LEU A 487 23.40 -0.85 19.87
C LEU A 487 24.04 -2.18 20.34
N MET A 488 23.76 -2.55 21.59
CA MET A 488 24.18 -3.82 22.15
C MET A 488 23.73 -4.99 21.27
N ALA A 489 24.48 -6.09 21.33
CA ALA A 489 24.30 -7.34 20.56
C ALA A 489 22.95 -8.06 20.74
N LEU A 490 21.90 -7.41 21.24
CA LEU A 490 20.55 -7.93 21.40
C LEU A 490 19.71 -7.81 20.10
N TYR A 491 20.05 -6.91 19.19
CA TYR A 491 19.37 -6.72 17.91
C TYR A 491 20.32 -7.04 16.75
N TRP A 492 20.49 -8.33 16.44
CA TRP A 492 21.36 -8.76 15.34
C TRP A 492 20.82 -8.41 13.94
N GLY A 493 19.60 -7.88 13.83
CA GLY A 493 18.95 -7.62 12.54
C GLY A 493 19.29 -6.29 11.89
N GLU A 494 19.56 -5.23 12.66
CA GLU A 494 19.67 -3.87 12.11
C GLU A 494 20.98 -3.21 12.55
N ARG A 495 22.07 -3.52 11.83
CA ARG A 495 23.38 -2.87 12.01
C ARG A 495 23.56 -1.67 11.10
N GLN A 496 22.47 -0.99 10.74
CA GLN A 496 22.50 0.15 9.84
C GLN A 496 21.54 1.24 10.29
N ILE A 497 21.92 2.48 10.00
CA ILE A 497 21.08 3.65 10.18
C ILE A 497 21.03 4.45 8.88
N MET A 498 19.93 5.17 8.68
CA MET A 498 19.81 6.14 7.60
C MET A 498 20.63 7.38 7.93
N LEU A 499 21.34 7.94 6.95
CA LEU A 499 22.05 9.21 7.05
C LEU A 499 21.30 10.29 6.28
N PRO A 500 21.35 11.56 6.71
CA PRO A 500 20.83 12.66 5.94
C PRO A 500 21.59 12.78 4.61
N TRP A 501 20.85 13.03 3.53
CA TRP A 501 21.40 13.17 2.19
C TRP A 501 22.14 14.52 2.03
N PRO A 502 23.42 14.55 1.61
CA PRO A 502 24.12 15.82 1.40
C PRO A 502 23.66 16.48 0.09
N GLU A 503 23.44 17.80 0.11
CA GLU A 503 23.08 18.56 -1.10
C GLU A 503 24.11 18.45 -2.23
N SER A 504 25.39 18.28 -1.89
CA SER A 504 26.50 18.18 -2.85
C SER A 504 26.81 16.75 -3.30
N PHE A 505 26.07 15.75 -2.82
CA PHE A 505 26.40 14.35 -3.07
C PHE A 505 25.97 13.90 -4.47
N SER A 506 26.94 13.45 -5.28
CA SER A 506 26.70 12.92 -6.62
C SER A 506 26.73 11.40 -6.66
N LEU A 507 25.69 10.83 -7.26
CA LEU A 507 25.54 9.41 -7.58
C LEU A 507 26.13 9.03 -8.95
N ALA A 508 26.57 10.00 -9.75
CA ALA A 508 27.08 9.76 -11.08
C ALA A 508 28.42 8.99 -11.03
N GLY A 509 28.54 7.96 -11.87
CA GLY A 509 29.79 7.18 -12.01
C GLY A 509 30.07 6.19 -10.87
N ARG A 510 29.11 5.95 -9.98
CA ARG A 510 29.23 4.91 -8.94
C ARG A 510 29.06 3.52 -9.54
N GLU A 511 29.77 2.55 -8.96
CA GLU A 511 29.56 1.14 -9.25
C GLU A 511 28.36 0.65 -8.43
N TRP A 512 27.29 0.31 -9.14
CA TRP A 512 26.06 -0.20 -8.55
C TRP A 512 26.01 -1.71 -8.69
N VAL A 513 25.76 -2.38 -7.57
CA VAL A 513 25.57 -3.84 -7.48
C VAL A 513 24.17 -4.13 -6.98
N ALA A 514 23.62 -5.30 -7.29
CA ALA A 514 22.29 -5.65 -6.78
C ALA A 514 22.32 -5.73 -5.25
N ASP A 515 21.27 -5.23 -4.59
CA ASP A 515 21.22 -5.11 -3.12
C ASP A 515 21.44 -6.45 -2.41
N TYR A 516 20.89 -7.53 -2.96
CA TYR A 516 20.98 -8.88 -2.43
C TYR A 516 22.36 -9.54 -2.60
N GLU A 517 23.21 -9.02 -3.50
CA GLU A 517 24.60 -9.47 -3.63
C GLU A 517 25.50 -8.79 -2.60
N TYR A 518 25.10 -7.61 -2.13
CA TYR A 518 25.88 -6.76 -1.24
C TYR A 518 25.43 -6.82 0.23
N LEU A 519 24.14 -7.04 0.47
CA LEU A 519 23.52 -7.13 1.80
C LEU A 519 23.12 -8.58 2.07
N GLU A 520 23.99 -9.34 2.75
CA GLU A 520 23.79 -10.78 3.05
C GLU A 520 22.48 -11.07 3.82
N GLU A 521 22.04 -10.09 4.62
CA GLU A 521 20.79 -10.11 5.36
C GLU A 521 19.56 -10.01 4.45
N LEU A 522 19.69 -9.42 3.27
CA LEU A 522 18.63 -9.24 2.29
C LEU A 522 18.58 -10.42 1.32
N ARG A 523 18.46 -11.62 1.87
CA ARG A 523 18.28 -12.84 1.07
C ARG A 523 17.11 -12.66 0.11
N ILE A 524 17.32 -13.00 -1.15
CA ILE A 524 16.28 -13.04 -2.19
C ILE A 524 15.56 -14.38 -2.27
N HIS A 525 16.00 -15.39 -1.52
CA HIS A 525 15.41 -16.72 -1.56
C HIS A 525 14.70 -17.06 -0.26
N ALA A 526 13.67 -17.90 -0.39
CA ALA A 526 13.00 -18.52 0.74
C ALA A 526 13.97 -19.35 1.61
N GLY A 527 13.83 -19.23 2.94
CA GLY A 527 14.72 -19.85 3.95
C GLY A 527 13.96 -20.74 4.93
N GLY A 528 14.42 -20.81 6.18
CA GLY A 528 13.70 -21.44 7.29
C GLY A 528 14.08 -22.87 7.66
N GLN A 529 14.08 -23.16 8.96
CA GLN A 529 14.36 -24.49 9.50
C GLN A 529 13.23 -25.46 9.17
N VAL A 530 11.98 -25.03 9.30
CA VAL A 530 10.80 -25.85 8.97
C VAL A 530 10.82 -26.22 7.49
N TRP A 531 11.12 -25.26 6.61
CA TRP A 531 11.26 -25.51 5.18
C TRP A 531 12.37 -26.49 4.83
N SER A 532 13.54 -26.33 5.45
CA SER A 532 14.67 -27.25 5.26
C SER A 532 14.30 -28.69 5.63
N ARG A 533 13.55 -28.87 6.72
CA ARG A 533 13.01 -30.18 7.13
C ARG A 533 11.96 -30.71 6.16
N LEU A 534 11.06 -29.86 5.65
CA LEU A 534 10.07 -30.25 4.64
C LEU A 534 10.74 -30.75 3.36
N LYS A 535 11.78 -30.07 2.88
CA LYS A 535 12.57 -30.50 1.72
C LYS A 535 13.32 -31.82 1.96
N ALA A 536 13.76 -32.07 3.19
CA ALA A 536 14.36 -33.33 3.59
C ALA A 536 13.35 -34.48 3.80
N GLY A 537 12.05 -34.24 3.65
CA GLY A 537 10.99 -35.24 3.84
C GLY A 537 10.63 -35.50 5.32
N GLY A 538 10.94 -34.57 6.22
CA GLY A 538 10.87 -34.76 7.67
C GLY A 538 9.50 -34.63 8.35
N PHE A 539 8.37 -34.70 7.64
CA PHE A 539 7.02 -34.51 8.21
C PHE A 539 5.93 -35.37 7.58
#